data_AF-A0A350RE61-F1
#
_entry.id   AF-A0A350RE61-F1
#
_cell.length_a   1.000
_cell.length_b   1.000
_cell.length_c   1.000
_cell.angle_alpha   90.00
_cell.angle_beta   90.00
_cell.angle_gamma   90.00
#
_symmetry.space_group_name_H-M   'P 1'
#
loop_
_entity.id
_entity.type
_entity.pdbx_description
1 polymer ?
#
loop_
_entity_poly.entity_id
_entity_poly.type
_entity_poly.pdbx_seq_one_letter_code
_entity_poly.pdbx_strand_id
1 'polypeptide(L)' 'MQHILEAIQADASSDEIAALEIPESYRAAYVTRDEQNMFEGRESSEKDPRESIHIDEVATPE' A
#
# COMPACT_ATOMS: atom_id res chain seq x y z
N MET A 1 7.37 -7.31 -7.53
CA MET A 1 6.80 -6.00 -7.95
C MET A 1 7.48 -5.43 -9.21
N GLN A 2 8.81 -5.38 -9.28
CA GLN A 2 9.54 -4.82 -10.44
C GLN A 2 9.09 -5.38 -11.80
N HIS A 3 8.91 -6.71 -11.92
CA HIS A 3 8.48 -7.34 -13.17
C HIS A 3 7.08 -6.91 -13.65
N ILE A 4 6.17 -6.63 -12.71
CA ILE A 4 4.82 -6.12 -13.06
C ILE A 4 4.94 -4.71 -13.64
N LEU A 5 5.77 -3.85 -13.05
CA LEU A 5 6.01 -2.50 -13.57
C LEU A 5 6.62 -2.54 -14.99
N GLU A 6 7.61 -3.41 -15.20
CA GLU A 6 8.26 -3.58 -16.51
C GLU A 6 7.28 -4.02 -17.59
N ALA A 7 6.42 -5.00 -17.29
CA ALA A 7 5.43 -5.50 -18.23
C ALA A 7 4.40 -4.42 -18.60
N ILE A 8 3.95 -3.62 -17.63
CA ILE A 8 3.05 -2.47 -17.89
C ILE A 8 3.74 -1.44 -18.80
N GLN A 9 5.00 -1.09 -18.53
CA GLN A 9 5.75 -0.12 -19.33
C GLN A 9 6.02 -0.61 -20.76
N ALA A 10 6.08 -1.93 -20.96
CA ALA A 10 6.25 -2.57 -22.26
C ALA A 10 4.93 -2.77 -23.04
N ASP A 11 3.78 -2.36 -22.48
CA ASP A 11 2.43 -2.62 -23.02
C ASP A 11 2.20 -4.13 -23.27
N ALA A 12 2.63 -4.96 -22.32
CA ALA A 12 2.55 -6.41 -22.42
C ALA A 12 1.10 -6.88 -22.63
N SER A 13 0.95 -7.95 -23.39
CA SER A 13 -0.34 -8.57 -23.66
C SER A 13 -0.97 -9.19 -22.41
N SER A 14 -2.27 -9.48 -22.48
CA SER A 14 -2.99 -10.10 -21.36
C SER A 14 -2.38 -11.44 -20.93
N ASP A 15 -1.88 -12.25 -21.87
CA ASP A 15 -1.29 -13.55 -21.57
C ASP A 15 0.06 -13.39 -20.84
N GLU A 16 0.85 -12.38 -21.21
CA GLU A 16 2.12 -12.06 -20.56
C GLU A 16 1.90 -11.57 -19.13
N ILE A 17 0.90 -10.72 -18.90
CA ILE A 17 0.53 -10.26 -17.54
C ILE A 17 0.03 -11.43 -16.69
N ALA A 18 -0.78 -12.32 -17.25
CA ALA A 18 -1.32 -13.48 -16.52
C ALA A 18 -0.24 -14.49 -16.10
N ALA A 19 0.91 -14.52 -16.78
CA ALA A 19 2.03 -15.38 -16.45
C ALA A 19 2.92 -14.83 -15.32
N LEU A 20 2.71 -13.58 -14.88
CA LEU A 20 3.52 -12.98 -13.82
C LEU A 20 3.13 -13.51 -12.44
N GLU A 21 4.15 -13.76 -11.61
CA GLU A 21 3.94 -14.14 -10.21
C GLU A 21 3.42 -12.93 -9.40
N ILE A 22 2.42 -13.19 -8.55
CA ILE A 22 1.92 -12.21 -7.60
C ILE A 22 2.95 -12.08 -6.46
N PRO A 23 3.45 -10.89 -6.15
CA PRO A 23 4.38 -10.68 -5.05
C PRO A 23 3.76 -11.06 -3.70
N GLU A 24 4.55 -11.61 -2.78
CA GLU A 24 4.11 -11.94 -1.42
C GLU A 24 3.83 -10.69 -0.56
N SER A 25 4.47 -9.57 -0.88
CA SER A 25 4.24 -8.27 -0.22
C SER A 25 4.23 -7.12 -1.22
N TYR A 26 3.65 -6.01 -0.81
CA TYR A 26 3.72 -4.74 -1.53
C TYR A 26 3.83 -3.56 -0.57
N ARG A 27 4.55 -2.52 -1.00
CA ARG A 27 4.63 -1.25 -0.30
C ARG A 27 3.27 -0.56 -0.28
N ALA A 28 2.77 -0.22 0.91
CA ALA A 28 1.48 0.41 1.11
C ALA A 28 1.54 1.60 2.08
N ALA A 29 0.62 2.54 1.91
CA ALA A 29 0.26 3.50 2.94
C ALA A 29 -0.93 2.95 3.74
N TYR A 30 -0.78 2.80 5.06
CA TYR A 30 -1.81 2.22 5.90
C TYR A 30 -1.90 2.91 7.27
N VAL A 31 -3.01 2.65 7.96
CA VAL A 31 -3.23 3.03 9.36
C VAL A 31 -3.31 1.77 10.21
N THR A 32 -2.96 1.85 11.48
CA THR A 32 -3.05 0.71 12.39
C THR A 32 -4.30 0.78 13.25
N ARG A 33 -4.80 -0.39 13.67
CA ARG A 33 -5.93 -0.47 14.61
C ARG A 33 -5.57 0.11 15.97
N ASP A 34 -4.33 -0.09 16.41
CA ASP A 34 -3.88 0.31 17.75
C ASP A 34 -3.88 1.84 17.92
N GLU A 35 -3.80 2.59 16.81
CA GLU A 35 -3.77 4.05 16.78
C GLU A 35 -5.14 4.69 16.54
N GLN A 36 -6.25 3.92 16.52
CA GLN A 36 -7.58 4.43 16.18
C GLN A 36 -8.03 5.66 17.02
N ASN A 37 -7.52 5.78 18.25
CA ASN A 37 -7.85 6.86 19.20
C ASN A 37 -6.73 7.90 19.37
N MET A 38 -5.67 7.88 18.54
CA MET A 38 -4.47 8.72 18.73
C MET A 38 -4.72 10.24 18.71
N PHE A 39 -5.86 10.66 18.15
CA PHE A 39 -6.26 12.06 18.02
C PHE A 39 -7.44 12.45 18.91
N GLU A 40 -7.83 11.61 19.88
CA GLU A 40 -8.85 11.98 20.86
C GLU A 40 -8.46 13.25 21.63
N GLY A 41 -9.43 14.15 21.83
CA GLY A 41 -9.23 15.42 22.54
C GLY A 41 -8.53 16.52 21.74
N ARG A 42 -8.15 16.30 20.48
CA ARG A 42 -7.60 17.33 19.58
C ARG A 42 -8.67 17.94 18.69
N GLU A 43 -8.58 19.24 18.40
CA GLU A 43 -9.41 19.89 17.39
C GLU A 43 -9.11 19.32 15.99
N SER A 44 -10.09 19.34 15.08
CA SER A 44 -9.92 18.71 13.77
C SER A 44 -8.77 19.32 12.95
N SER A 45 -8.45 20.60 13.14
CA SER A 45 -7.34 21.28 12.47
C SER A 45 -5.96 20.86 12.98
N GLU A 46 -5.89 20.24 14.17
CA GLU A 46 -4.65 19.82 14.81
C GLU A 46 -4.29 18.36 14.51
N LYS A 47 -5.18 17.62 13.83
CA LYS A 47 -4.96 16.22 13.46
C LYS A 47 -4.11 16.16 12.19
N ASP A 48 -2.80 15.95 12.35
CA ASP A 48 -1.88 15.84 11.22
C ASP A 48 -1.87 14.40 10.66
N PRO A 49 -2.29 14.16 9.41
CA PRO A 49 -2.28 12.83 8.80
C PRO A 49 -0.89 12.18 8.75
N ARG A 50 0.19 12.98 8.78
CA ARG A 50 1.57 12.47 8.78
C ARG A 50 1.92 11.75 10.08
N GLU A 51 1.18 11.99 11.16
CA GLU A 51 1.35 11.25 12.42
C GLU A 51 0.75 9.84 12.33
N SER A 52 -0.29 9.61 11.51
CA SER A 52 -1.06 8.36 11.48
C SER A 52 -0.80 7.45 10.27
N ILE A 53 -0.23 8.00 9.20
CA ILE A 53 0.02 7.24 7.97
C ILE A 53 1.40 6.60 8.05
N HIS A 54 1.42 5.27 8.01
CA HIS A 54 2.64 4.46 7.94
C HIS A 54 2.88 4.00 6.51
N ILE A 55 4.15 3.97 6.11
CA ILE A 55 4.57 3.42 4.82
C ILE A 55 5.50 2.23 5.07
N ASP A 56 5.05 1.02 4.74
CA ASP A 56 5.82 -0.21 4.89
C ASP A 56 5.38 -1.27 3.87
N GLU A 57 6.06 -2.42 3.85
CA GLU A 57 5.67 -3.62 3.12
C GLU A 57 4.57 -4.37 3.88
N VAL A 58 3.44 -4.63 3.21
CA VAL A 58 2.34 -5.43 3.74
C VAL A 58 2.14 -6.69 2.90
N ALA A 59 1.74 -7.78 3.55
CA ALA A 59 1.48 -9.04 2.85
C ALA A 59 0.32 -8.90 1.86
N THR A 60 0.45 -9.56 0.71
CA THR A 60 -0.61 -9.64 -0.28
C THR A 60 -1.76 -10.49 0.27
N PRO A 61 -3.02 -10.03 0.18
CA PRO A 61 -4.17 -10.78 0.65
C PRO A 61 -4.53 -11.96 -0.28
N GLU A 62 -5.36 -12.87 0.22
CA GLU A 62 -5.99 -13.96 -0.56
C GLU A 62 -7.16 -13.49 -1.43
#